data_AF-A0A858PX30-F1
#
_entry.id   AF-A0A858PX30-F1
#
_cell.length_a   1.000
_cell.length_b   1.000
_cell.length_c   1.000
_cell.angle_alpha   90.00
_cell.angle_beta   90.00
_cell.angle_gamma   90.00
#
_symmetry.space_group_name_H-M   'P 1'
#
loop_
_entity.id
_entity.type
_entity.pdbx_description
1 polymer ?
#
loop_
_entity_poly.entity_id
_entity_poly.type
_entity_poly.pdbx_seq_one_letter_code
_entity_poly.pdbx_strand_id
1 'polypeptide(L)'
;MSYDGQKFSDLQEMLKRKLSDFKIHQEPKVFEGVALGGKVSVKVMLSNFVEYKVQEVKVDPSLLQEKSFMVEDLIKAAFDDAFKKSLEHNKDFLNSLMSFYF
;
A
#
# COMPACT_ATOMS: atom_id res chain seq x y z
N MET A 1 34.74 -32.79 7.71
CA MET A 1 34.07 -31.60 8.27
C MET A 1 33.64 -30.72 7.11
N SER A 2 32.36 -30.70 6.74
CA SER A 2 31.82 -29.95 5.59
C SER A 2 30.66 -29.03 6.01
N TYR A 3 30.68 -28.59 7.28
CA TYR A 3 29.59 -27.84 7.90
C TYR A 3 29.66 -26.32 7.60
N ASP A 4 30.80 -25.79 7.15
CA ASP A 4 30.95 -24.35 6.87
C ASP A 4 30.43 -23.93 5.49
N GLY A 5 30.57 -24.79 4.47
CA GLY A 5 30.16 -24.46 3.10
C GLY A 5 28.66 -24.32 2.90
N GLN A 6 27.87 -25.20 3.53
CA GLN A 6 26.40 -25.15 3.47
C GLN A 6 25.83 -23.94 4.22
N LYS A 7 26.37 -23.62 5.39
CA LYS A 7 25.93 -22.44 6.15
C LYS A 7 26.19 -21.13 5.39
N PHE A 8 27.29 -21.06 4.65
CA PHE A 8 27.60 -19.88 3.85
C PHE A 8 26.67 -19.73 2.63
N SER A 9 26.30 -20.83 1.95
CA SER A 9 25.33 -20.78 0.86
C SER A 9 23.93 -20.38 1.34
N ASP A 10 23.50 -20.94 2.47
CA ASP A 10 22.18 -20.64 3.05
C ASP A 10 22.08 -19.17 3.48
N LEU A 11 23.15 -18.62 4.07
CA LEU A 11 23.25 -17.20 4.38
C LEU A 11 23.22 -16.33 3.12
N GLN A 12 23.91 -16.75 2.05
CA GLN A 12 23.96 -16.00 0.80
C GLN A 12 22.60 -16.00 0.08
N GLU A 13 21.86 -17.10 0.09
CA GLU A 13 20.49 -17.16 -0.43
C GLU A 13 19.53 -16.32 0.42
N MET A 14 19.64 -16.37 1.75
CA MET A 14 18.82 -15.57 2.64
C MET A 14 19.04 -14.07 2.44
N LEU A 15 20.29 -13.65 2.25
CA LEU A 15 20.64 -12.25 1.94
C LEU A 15 20.12 -11.81 0.58
N LYS A 16 20.23 -12.65 -0.45
CA LYS A 16 19.66 -12.37 -1.77
C LYS A 16 18.15 -12.19 -1.69
N ARG A 17 17.44 -13.10 -1.01
CA ARG A 17 15.99 -12.99 -0.79
C ARG A 17 15.61 -11.70 -0.06
N LYS A 18 16.30 -11.36 1.04
CA LYS A 18 16.08 -10.10 1.76
C LYS A 18 16.27 -8.87 0.87
N LEU A 19 17.33 -8.84 0.05
CA LEU A 19 17.58 -7.71 -0.85
C LEU A 19 16.53 -7.59 -1.96
N SER A 20 16.05 -8.71 -2.50
CA SER A 20 14.96 -8.70 -3.48
C SER A 20 13.63 -8.26 -2.84
N ASP A 21 13.30 -8.76 -1.65
CA ASP A 21 12.09 -8.34 -0.93
C ASP A 21 12.15 -6.84 -0.62
N PHE A 22 13.26 -6.33 -0.10
CA PHE A 22 13.41 -4.89 0.15
C PHE A 22 13.28 -4.04 -1.12
N LYS A 23 13.81 -4.50 -2.26
CA LYS A 23 13.71 -3.78 -3.54
C LYS A 23 12.30 -3.74 -4.09
N ILE A 24 11.58 -4.86 -4.06
CA ILE A 24 10.19 -4.95 -4.54
C ILE A 24 9.28 -4.02 -3.72
N HIS A 25 9.58 -3.81 -2.45
CA HIS A 25 8.77 -2.97 -1.57
C HIS A 25 9.17 -1.47 -1.57
N GLN A 26 10.25 -1.10 -2.26
CA GLN A 26 10.54 0.31 -2.58
C GLN A 26 9.76 0.81 -3.80
N GLU A 27 9.15 -0.08 -4.58
CA GLU A 27 8.34 0.36 -5.72
C GLU A 27 7.07 1.08 -5.24
N PRO A 28 6.72 2.23 -5.86
CA PRO A 28 5.51 2.96 -5.50
C PRO A 28 4.28 2.10 -5.73
N LYS A 29 3.45 1.94 -4.70
CA LYS A 29 2.22 1.16 -4.78
C LYS A 29 1.01 2.07 -4.84
N VAL A 30 0.07 1.75 -5.73
CA VAL A 30 -1.16 2.53 -5.92
C VAL A 30 -2.32 1.82 -5.23
N PHE A 31 -3.07 2.58 -4.45
CA PHE A 31 -4.28 2.16 -3.77
C PHE A 31 -5.46 2.96 -4.29
N GLU A 32 -6.55 2.26 -4.61
CA GLU A 32 -7.80 2.88 -5.04
C GLU A 32 -8.84 2.75 -3.93
N GLY A 33 -9.35 3.89 -3.49
CA GLY A 33 -10.47 3.99 -2.56
C GLY A 33 -11.73 4.44 -3.29
N VAL A 34 -12.88 3.93 -2.86
CA VAL A 34 -14.17 4.21 -3.50
C VAL A 34 -15.24 4.57 -2.49
N ALA A 35 -16.18 5.44 -2.89
CA ALA A 35 -17.38 5.75 -2.12
C ALA A 35 -18.64 5.70 -3.00
N LEU A 36 -19.78 5.46 -2.35
CA LEU A 36 -21.11 5.39 -2.96
C LEU A 36 -21.18 4.44 -4.18
N GLY A 37 -20.59 3.24 -4.05
CA GLY A 37 -20.60 2.24 -5.13
C GLY A 37 -19.74 2.58 -6.34
N GLY A 38 -18.72 3.44 -6.17
CA GLY A 38 -17.79 3.82 -7.23
C GLY A 38 -18.09 5.14 -7.92
N LYS A 39 -19.12 5.88 -7.45
CA LYS A 39 -19.39 7.24 -7.95
C LYS A 39 -18.33 8.26 -7.54
N VAL A 40 -17.59 7.98 -6.47
CA VAL A 40 -16.36 8.70 -6.15
C VAL A 40 -15.23 7.69 -6.05
N SER A 41 -14.13 7.93 -6.76
CA SER A 41 -12.91 7.13 -6.62
C SER A 41 -11.69 8.01 -6.47
N VAL A 42 -10.76 7.56 -5.65
CA VAL A 42 -9.50 8.25 -5.35
C VAL A 42 -8.37 7.26 -5.49
N LYS A 43 -7.34 7.64 -6.25
CA LYS A 43 -6.09 6.87 -6.34
C LYS A 43 -4.99 7.59 -5.58
N VAL A 44 -4.43 6.89 -4.60
CA VAL A 44 -3.30 7.36 -3.81
C VAL A 44 -2.11 6.44 -4.06
N MET A 45 -0.97 7.03 -4.37
CA MET A 45 0.31 6.36 -4.46
C MET A 45 1.02 6.46 -3.12
N LEU A 46 1.48 5.32 -2.61
CA LEU A 46 2.39 5.24 -1.48
C LEU A 46 3.81 5.00 -2.02
N SER A 47 4.70 5.95 -1.75
CA SER A 47 6.14 5.84 -2.03
C SER A 47 6.90 5.75 -0.72
N ASN A 48 8.01 5.00 -0.69
CA ASN A 48 8.91 4.93 0.47
C ASN A 48 8.20 4.63 1.81
N PHE A 49 7.11 3.85 1.81
CA PHE A 49 6.28 3.48 2.98
C PHE A 49 5.56 4.60 3.75
N VAL A 50 5.94 5.86 3.57
CA VAL A 50 5.42 7.00 4.35
C VAL A 50 4.91 8.14 3.49
N GLU A 51 5.29 8.20 2.22
CA GLU A 51 4.94 9.31 1.35
C GLU A 51 3.66 8.97 0.57
N TYR A 52 2.59 9.71 0.87
CA TYR A 52 1.33 9.58 0.17
C TYR A 52 1.18 10.70 -0.86
N LYS A 53 0.90 10.32 -2.11
CA LYS A 53 0.63 11.25 -3.21
C LYS A 53 -0.70 10.93 -3.88
N VAL A 54 -1.57 11.92 -4.00
CA VAL A 54 -2.83 11.78 -4.75
C VAL A 54 -2.53 11.83 -6.24
N GLN A 55 -2.93 10.78 -6.95
CA GLN A 55 -2.71 10.65 -8.40
C GLN A 55 -3.95 11.06 -9.19
N GLU A 56 -5.14 10.67 -8.71
CA GLU A 56 -6.38 10.86 -9.43
C GLU A 56 -7.55 10.95 -8.44
N VAL A 57 -8.48 11.86 -8.70
CA VAL A 57 -9.77 11.94 -8.02
C VAL A 57 -10.85 11.98 -9.11
N LYS A 58 -11.75 11.01 -9.10
CA LYS A 58 -12.88 10.92 -10.01
C LYS A 58 -14.17 11.08 -9.23
N VAL A 59 -15.02 11.96 -9.71
CA VAL A 59 -16.35 12.21 -9.15
C VAL A 59 -17.34 12.10 -10.29
N ASP A 60 -18.37 11.28 -10.11
CA ASP A 60 -19.44 11.14 -11.08
C ASP A 60 -20.20 12.47 -11.22
N PRO A 61 -20.43 12.96 -12.45
CA PRO A 61 -21.11 14.24 -12.67
C PRO A 61 -22.50 14.32 -12.04
N SER A 62 -23.19 13.20 -11.83
CA SER A 62 -24.48 13.17 -11.14
C SER A 62 -24.39 13.68 -9.70
N LEU A 63 -23.23 13.56 -9.05
CA LEU A 63 -23.01 14.05 -7.69
C LEU A 63 -22.79 15.56 -7.62
N LEU A 64 -22.47 16.23 -8.73
CA LEU A 64 -22.29 17.68 -8.74
C LEU A 64 -23.62 18.46 -8.59
N GLN A 65 -24.76 17.76 -8.76
CA GLN A 65 -26.08 18.32 -8.50
C GLN A 65 -26.48 18.26 -7.02
N GLU A 66 -25.75 17.48 -6.21
CA GLU A 66 -25.98 17.33 -4.78
C GLU A 66 -25.39 18.51 -3.99
N LYS A 67 -25.70 18.56 -2.69
CA LYS A 67 -25.14 19.57 -1.79
C LYS A 67 -23.63 19.38 -1.65
N SER A 68 -22.86 20.47 -1.71
CA SER A 68 -21.38 20.46 -1.62
C SER A 68 -20.85 19.59 -0.48
N PHE A 69 -21.44 19.72 0.73
CA PHE A 69 -21.00 18.96 1.90
C PHE A 69 -21.14 17.44 1.73
N MET A 70 -22.13 16.96 0.97
CA MET A 70 -22.30 15.53 0.71
C MET A 70 -21.19 15.02 -0.20
N VAL A 71 -20.84 15.78 -1.24
CA VAL A 71 -19.75 15.43 -2.15
C VAL A 71 -18.41 15.43 -1.42
N GLU A 72 -18.18 16.42 -0.56
CA GLU A 72 -16.99 16.52 0.30
C GLU A 72 -16.88 15.31 1.24
N ASP A 73 -17.97 14.90 1.89
CA ASP A 73 -18.00 13.71 2.76
C ASP A 73 -17.73 12.41 1.97
N LEU A 74 -18.23 12.30 0.73
CA LEU A 74 -17.97 11.15 -0.13
C LEU A 74 -16.50 11.09 -0.59
N ILE A 75 -15.91 12.24 -0.92
CA ILE A 75 -14.48 12.34 -1.23
C ILE A 75 -13.66 11.90 -0.01
N LYS A 76 -14.00 12.41 1.17
CA LYS A 76 -13.35 11.99 2.42
C LYS A 76 -13.45 10.48 2.64
N ALA A 77 -14.64 9.91 2.46
CA ALA A 77 -14.85 8.47 2.61
C ALA A 77 -14.00 7.65 1.62
N ALA A 78 -13.86 8.11 0.37
CA ALA A 78 -13.00 7.45 -0.62
C ALA A 78 -11.52 7.54 -0.25
N PHE A 79 -11.06 8.67 0.30
CA PHE A 79 -9.70 8.79 0.84
C PHE A 79 -9.46 7.84 2.02
N ASP A 80 -10.39 7.81 2.98
CA ASP A 80 -10.28 6.93 4.15
C ASP A 80 -10.22 5.46 3.74
N ASP A 81 -10.98 5.04 2.73
CA ASP A 81 -10.91 3.69 2.15
C ASP A 81 -9.54 3.41 1.49
N ALA A 82 -9.00 4.36 0.71
CA ALA A 82 -7.68 4.21 0.11
C ALA A 82 -6.56 4.10 1.16
N PHE A 83 -6.61 4.93 2.21
CA PHE A 83 -5.66 4.91 3.31
C PHE A 83 -5.80 3.65 4.17
N LYS A 84 -7.01 3.14 4.37
CA LYS A 84 -7.21 1.88 5.09
C LYS A 84 -6.54 0.73 4.35
N LYS A 85 -6.71 0.65 3.02
CA LYS A 85 -6.06 -0.36 2.17
C LYS A 85 -4.53 -0.25 2.20
N SER A 86 -3.98 0.97 2.21
CA SER A 86 -2.53 1.16 2.32
C SER A 86 -1.99 0.76 3.69
N LEU A 87 -2.73 1.05 4.76
CA LEU A 87 -2.38 0.65 6.13
C LEU A 87 -2.43 -0.86 6.32
N GLU A 88 -3.43 -1.54 5.77
CA GLU A 88 -3.51 -3.00 5.78
C GLU A 88 -2.30 -3.60 5.06
N HIS A 89 -1.93 -3.06 3.90
CA HIS A 89 -0.73 -3.49 3.20
C HIS A 89 0.56 -3.28 4.01
N ASN A 90 0.71 -2.13 4.66
CA ASN A 90 1.87 -1.85 5.52
C ASN A 90 1.90 -2.74 6.78
N LYS A 91 0.74 -3.06 7.38
CA LYS A 91 0.65 -3.98 8.53
C LYS A 91 1.09 -5.38 8.15
N ASP A 92 0.62 -5.90 7.02
CA ASP A 92 1.04 -7.21 6.53
C ASP A 92 2.55 -7.26 6.28
N PHE A 93 3.12 -6.18 5.75
CA PHE A 93 4.57 -6.05 5.57
C PHE A 93 5.33 -6.05 6.91
N LEU A 94 4.92 -5.22 7.88
CA LEU A 94 5.57 -5.17 9.20
C LEU A 94 5.45 -6.50 9.94
N ASN A 95 4.28 -7.16 9.86
CA ASN A 95 4.09 -8.49 10.42
C ASN A 95 5.00 -9.51 9.73
N SER A 96 5.12 -9.46 8.40
CA SER A 96 6.04 -10.31 7.64
C SER A 96 7.51 -10.03 7.94
N LEU A 97 7.88 -8.86 8.45
CA LEU A 97 9.25 -8.61 8.93
C LEU A 97 9.46 -9.14 10.35
N MET A 98 8.46 -8.97 11.23
CA MET A 98 8.54 -9.37 12.64
C MET A 98 8.41 -10.88 12.83
N SER A 99 7.65 -11.58 12.00
CA SER A 99 7.52 -13.04 12.04
C SER A 99 8.79 -13.78 11.63
N PHE A 100 9.79 -13.10 11.07
CA PHE A 100 11.10 -13.66 10.76
C PHE A 100 12.14 -13.46 11.87
N TYR A 101 11.80 -12.70 12.92
CA TYR A 101 12.67 -12.46 14.08
C TYR A 101 12.40 -13.40 15.26
N PHE A 102 11.35 -14.22 15.18
CA PHE A 102 11.02 -15.32 16.11
C PHE A 102 10.98 -16.65 15.36
#